data_AF-A0A9C9XR76-F1
#
_entry.id   AF-A0A9C9XR76-F1
#
_cell.length_a   1.000
_cell.length_b   1.000
_cell.length_c   1.000
_cell.angle_alpha   90.00
_cell.angle_beta   90.00
_cell.angle_gamma   90.00
#
_symmetry.space_group_name_H-M   'P 1'
#
loop_
_entity.id
_entity.type
_entity.pdbx_description
1 polymer ?
#
loop_
_entity_poly.entity_id
_entity_poly.type
_entity_poly.pdbx_seq_one_letter_code
_entity_poly.pdbx_strand_id
1 'polypeptide(L)' 'MNTHNGGPGTEGEALTDLFSRTISYLRLSLTDRCNLRCMYCVTEEEKNGCLGKLAHDELLTYEELLRVVRVA' A
#
# COMPACT_ATOMS: atom_id res chain seq x y z
N MET A 1 36.44 18.07 -21.31
CA MET A 1 37.21 17.96 -20.04
C MET A 1 36.27 17.46 -18.97
N ASN A 2 36.54 16.25 -18.47
CA ASN A 2 35.72 15.51 -17.51
C ASN A 2 35.89 16.01 -16.06
N THR A 3 35.03 15.42 -15.20
CA THR A 3 35.16 15.17 -13.75
C THR A 3 34.66 16.31 -12.85
N HIS A 4 33.71 16.05 -11.93
CA HIS A 4 33.84 15.09 -10.84
C HIS A 4 32.65 14.14 -10.64
N ASN A 5 33.01 12.85 -10.51
CA ASN A 5 32.27 11.80 -9.82
C ASN A 5 32.23 12.09 -8.30
N GLY A 6 31.13 11.71 -7.65
CA GLY A 6 31.06 11.34 -6.24
C GLY A 6 29.70 10.69 -6.00
N GLY A 7 29.53 9.49 -5.44
CA GLY A 7 30.38 8.45 -4.88
C GLY A 7 29.50 7.19 -4.68
N PRO A 8 30.04 6.04 -4.24
CA PRO A 8 29.30 4.78 -4.21
C PRO A 8 28.48 4.63 -2.91
N GLY A 9 27.17 4.40 -3.02
CA GLY A 9 26.30 4.20 -1.85
C GLY A 9 24.87 3.83 -2.22
N THR A 10 24.69 2.61 -2.74
CA THR A 10 23.41 1.91 -3.00
C THR A 10 22.32 2.76 -3.66
N GLU A 11 22.44 2.97 -4.97
CA GLU A 11 21.27 3.25 -5.81
C GLU A 11 20.47 1.95 -5.90
N GLY A 12 19.43 1.84 -5.05
CA GLY A 12 18.50 0.72 -5.12
C GLY A 12 17.93 0.66 -6.53
N GLU A 13 18.13 -0.47 -7.20
CA GLU A 13 17.57 -0.71 -8.53
C GLU A 13 16.08 -0.38 -8.51
N ALA A 14 15.67 0.54 -9.38
CA ALA A 14 14.30 1.03 -9.39
C ALA A 14 13.35 -0.15 -9.60
N LEU A 15 12.52 -0.44 -8.59
CA LEU A 15 11.56 -1.54 -8.66
C LEU A 15 10.58 -1.24 -9.80
N THR A 16 10.72 -2.00 -10.88
CA THR A 16 10.03 -1.77 -12.13
C THR A 16 9.13 -2.96 -12.44
N ASP A 17 7.88 -2.68 -12.78
CA ASP A 17 6.93 -3.74 -13.15
C ASP A 17 7.14 -4.21 -14.61
N LEU A 18 6.38 -5.23 -15.03
CA LEU A 18 6.42 -5.77 -16.40
C LEU A 18 5.99 -4.77 -17.49
N PHE A 19 5.40 -3.63 -17.10
CA PHE A 19 4.97 -2.55 -17.99
C PHE A 19 5.95 -1.37 -17.96
N SER A 20 7.15 -1.56 -17.41
CA SER A 20 8.21 -0.55 -17.31
C SER A 20 7.82 0.68 -16.48
N ARG A 21 6.93 0.52 -15.48
CA ARG A 21 6.58 1.58 -14.52
C ARG A 21 7.42 1.43 -13.27
N THR A 22 8.07 2.52 -12.86
CA THR A 22 8.77 2.61 -11.59
C THR A 22 7.79 2.74 -10.44
N ILE A 23 7.88 1.85 -9.46
CA ILE A 23 7.11 1.92 -8.22
C ILE A 23 7.72 3.00 -7.33
N SER A 24 6.93 4.02 -6.97
CA SER A 24 7.40 5.18 -6.20
C SER A 24 6.60 5.47 -4.93
N TYR A 25 5.53 4.72 -4.67
CA TYR A 25 4.70 4.90 -3.48
C TYR A 25 4.02 3.60 -3.06
N LEU A 26 3.69 3.53 -1.77
CA LEU A 26 2.94 2.45 -1.14
C LEU A 26 1.63 3.00 -0.58
N ARG A 27 0.50 2.36 -0.89
CA ARG A 27 -0.82 2.64 -0.29
C ARG A 27 -1.13 1.59 0.77
N LEU A 28 -1.35 2.04 2.00
CA LEU A 28 -1.74 1.17 3.11
C LEU A 28 -3.22 1.38 3.45
N SER A 29 -4.01 0.30 3.35
CA SER A 29 -5.39 0.27 3.84
C SER A 29 -5.38 -0.27 5.26
N LEU A 30 -5.64 0.60 6.24
CA LEU A 30 -5.58 0.24 7.67
C LEU A 30 -6.84 -0.49 8.15
N THR A 31 -7.99 -0.19 7.55
CA THR A 31 -9.27 -0.75 7.93
C THR A 31 -10.24 -0.75 6.74
N ASP A 32 -11.12 -1.73 6.72
CA ASP A 32 -12.29 -1.83 5.85
C ASP A 32 -13.53 -1.11 6.43
N ARG A 33 -13.42 -0.54 7.63
CA ARG A 33 -14.52 0.14 8.32
C ARG A 33 -14.63 1.59 7.89
N CYS A 34 -15.76 1.92 7.25
CA CYS A 34 -16.15 3.29 6.94
C CYS A 34 -17.46 3.67 7.64
N ASN A 35 -17.58 4.94 8.05
CA ASN A 35 -18.80 5.53 8.62
C ASN A 35 -19.75 6.09 7.55
N LEU A 36 -19.35 6.07 6.28
CA LEU A 36 -20.14 6.51 5.13
C LEU A 36 -20.59 5.30 4.30
N ARG A 37 -21.73 5.45 3.62
CA ARG A 37 -22.27 4.47 2.66
C ARG A 37 -22.44 5.13 1.29
N CYS A 38 -21.33 5.54 0.70
CA CYS A 38 -21.32 6.26 -0.57
C CYS A 38 -21.82 5.35 -1.71
N MET A 39 -22.79 5.81 -2.50
CA MET A 39 -23.39 5.01 -3.58
C MET A 39 -22.39 4.51 -4.64
N TYR A 40 -21.26 5.22 -4.79
CA TYR A 40 -20.20 4.85 -5.74
C TYR A 40 -19.07 4.02 -5.10
N CYS A 41 -19.03 3.91 -3.77
CA CYS A 41 -18.00 3.12 -3.07
C CYS A 41 -18.49 1.74 -2.69
N VAL A 42 -19.76 1.62 -2.28
CA VAL A 42 -20.32 0.38 -1.74
C VAL A 42 -21.43 -0.17 -2.64
N THR A 43 -21.43 -1.48 -2.84
CA THR A 43 -22.48 -2.20 -3.57
C THR A 43 -23.78 -2.26 -2.75
N GLU A 44 -24.91 -2.57 -3.39
CA GLU A 44 -26.19 -2.72 -2.68
C GLU A 44 -26.13 -3.81 -1.59
N GLU A 45 -25.33 -4.86 -1.78
CA GLU A 45 -25.13 -5.93 -0.80
C GLU A 45 -24.33 -5.46 0.43
N GLU A 46 -23.33 -4.60 0.24
CA GLU A 46 -22.56 -3.95 1.31
C GLU A 46 -23.40 -2.92 2.08
N LYS A 47 -24.31 -2.21 1.39
CA LYS A 47 -25.27 -1.29 2.03
C LYS A 47 -26.20 -2.02 2.99
N ASN A 48 -26.65 -3.21 2.61
CA ASN A 48 -27.54 -4.06 3.41
C ASN A 48 -26.80 -4.85 4.52
N GLY A 49 -25.48 -4.68 4.64
CA GLY A 49 -24.66 -5.30 5.69
C GLY A 49 -24.38 -6.79 5.48
N CYS A 50 -24.58 -7.30 4.26
CA CYS A 50 -24.38 -8.71 3.93
C CYS A 50 -22.90 -9.09 3.78
N LEU A 51 -22.01 -8.14 3.48
CA LEU A 51 -20.56 -8.37 3.49
C LEU A 51 -20.02 -8.22 4.92
N GLY A 52 -19.52 -9.33 5.47
CA GLY A 52 -18.83 -9.36 6.75
C GLY A 52 -17.58 -8.49 6.70
N LYS A 53 -17.49 -7.54 7.62
CA LYS A 53 -16.24 -6.79 7.86
C LYS A 53 -15.20 -7.76 8.42
N LEU A 54 -13.94 -7.50 8.10
CA LEU A 54 -12.82 -8.24 8.66
C LEU A 54 -12.88 -8.19 10.20
N ALA A 55 -12.59 -9.34 10.80
CA ALA A 55 -12.31 -9.43 12.21
C ALA A 55 -10.97 -8.72 12.51
N HIS A 56 -10.77 -8.33 13.77
CA HIS A 56 -9.61 -7.50 14.13
C HIS A 56 -8.28 -8.27 13.98
N ASP A 57 -8.31 -9.57 14.21
CA ASP A 57 -7.21 -10.51 14.07
C ASP A 57 -6.86 -10.84 12.61
N GLU A 58 -7.75 -10.51 11.66
CA GLU A 58 -7.47 -10.62 10.23
C GLU A 58 -6.77 -9.37 9.67
N LEU A 59 -6.73 -8.27 10.44
CA LEU A 59 -6.00 -7.05 10.08
C LEU A 59 -4.52 -7.19 10.46
N LEU A 60 -3.66 -6.54 9.67
CA LEU A 60 -2.24 -6.45 9.98
C LEU A 60 -2.04 -5.76 11.32
N THR A 61 -1.19 -6.38 12.15
CA THR A 61 -0.71 -5.76 13.38
C THR A 61 0.17 -4.56 13.07
N TYR A 62 0.38 -3.72 14.07
CA TYR A 62 1.25 -2.54 13.92
C TYR A 62 2.69 -2.94 13.58
N GLU A 63 3.19 -4.01 14.18
CA GLU A 63 4.52 -4.56 13.95
C GLU A 63 4.67 -5.08 12.52
N GLU A 64 3.64 -5.72 11.97
CA GLU A 64 3.63 -6.19 10.59
C GLU A 64 3.58 -5.03 9.59
N LEU A 65 2.77 -4.00 9.87
CA LEU A 65 2.74 -2.78 9.06
C LEU A 65 4.12 -2.13 8.99
N LEU A 66 4.79 -1.97 10.15
CA LEU A 66 6.14 -1.41 10.20
C LEU A 66 7.17 -2.26 9.46
N ARG A 67 7.04 -3.59 9.53
CA ARG A 67 7.90 -4.51 8.78
C ARG A 67 7.74 -4.32 7.27
N VAL A 68 6.51 -4.16 6.77
CA VAL A 68 6.23 -3.94 5.34
C VAL A 68 6.74 -2.58 4.88
N VAL A 69 6.52 -1.52 5.66
CA VAL A 69 6.98 -0.16 5.31
C VAL A 69 8.50 -0.08 5.22
N ARG A 70 9.24 -0.83 6.04
CA ARG A 70 10.71 -0.80 6.04
C ARG A 70 11.33 -1.34 4.75
N VAL A 71 10.65 -2.24 4.05
CA VAL A 71 11.17 -2.90 2.84
C VAL A 71 10.67 -2.26 1.55
N ALA A 72 9.82 -1.25 1.65
CA ALA A 72 9.27 -0.48 0.53
C ALA A 72 10.12 0.78 0.28
#